data_AF-A0A363NSW8-F1
#
_entry.id   AF-A0A363NSW8-F1
#
_cell.length_a   1.000
_cell.length_b   1.000
_cell.length_c   1.000
_cell.angle_alpha   90.00
_cell.angle_beta   90.00
_cell.angle_gamma   90.00
#
_symmetry.space_group_name_H-M   'P 1'
#
loop_
_entity.id
_entity.type
_entity.pdbx_description
1 polymer ?
#
loop_
_entity_poly.entity_id
_entity_poly.type
_entity_poly.pdbx_seq_one_letter_code
_entity_poly.pdbx_strand_id
1 'polypeptide(L)'
;MTSWNETKQIETHLLGTANPGEALLFDAHLLLDNELADKVIAQQKAYEIVKQFGRKQLKQEIEAIQQILFTQPQHIRFSQKIRRLFKKI
;
A
#
# COMPACT_ATOMS: atom_id res chain seq x y z
N MET A 1 -12.01 24.23 0.94
CA MET A 1 -11.43 23.97 2.29
C MET A 1 -12.10 22.70 2.79
N THR A 2 -11.36 21.61 2.99
CA THR A 2 -11.91 20.35 3.52
C THR A 2 -12.09 20.47 5.03
N SER A 3 -13.29 20.19 5.53
CA SER A 3 -13.53 20.09 6.98
C SER A 3 -12.87 18.83 7.53
N TRP A 4 -12.37 18.84 8.78
CA TRP A 4 -11.76 17.66 9.42
C TRP A 4 -12.71 16.44 9.44
N ASN A 5 -14.03 16.72 9.50
CA ASN A 5 -15.07 15.69 9.43
C ASN A 5 -15.13 15.04 8.04
N GLU A 6 -14.91 15.81 6.97
CA GLU A 6 -14.96 15.33 5.58
C GLU A 6 -13.79 14.40 5.28
N THR A 7 -12.56 14.76 5.68
CA THR A 7 -11.39 13.87 5.53
C THR A 7 -11.59 12.53 6.23
N LYS A 8 -12.17 12.55 7.44
CA LYS A 8 -12.47 11.31 8.19
C LYS A 8 -13.51 10.44 7.48
N GLN A 9 -14.54 11.05 6.89
CA GLN A 9 -15.56 10.32 6.14
C GLN A 9 -14.99 9.69 4.87
N ILE A 10 -14.17 10.44 4.13
CA ILE A 10 -13.44 9.92 2.96
C ILE A 10 -12.54 8.75 3.38
N GLU A 11 -11.79 8.89 4.48
CA GLU A 11 -10.93 7.82 4.98
C GLU A 11 -11.73 6.57 5.38
N THR A 12 -12.86 6.76 6.07
CA THR A 12 -13.75 5.67 6.48
C THR A 12 -14.35 4.93 5.28
N HIS A 13 -14.69 5.68 4.23
CA HIS A 13 -15.16 5.13 2.95
C HIS A 13 -14.04 4.36 2.23
N LEU A 14 -12.86 4.96 2.02
CA LEU A 14 -11.74 4.35 1.33
C LEU A 14 -11.21 3.08 2.03
N LEU A 15 -11.25 3.05 3.37
CA LEU A 15 -10.84 1.89 4.16
C LEU A 15 -11.94 0.83 4.29
N GLY A 16 -13.16 1.11 3.82
CA GLY A 16 -14.30 0.19 3.93
C GLY A 16 -14.72 -0.09 5.38
N THR A 17 -14.46 0.85 6.29
CA THR A 17 -14.77 0.70 7.73
C THR A 17 -16.12 1.31 8.12
N ALA A 18 -16.80 1.97 7.18
CA ALA A 18 -18.15 2.50 7.38
C ALA A 18 -19.15 1.36 7.62
N ASN A 19 -20.18 1.62 8.44
CA ASN A 19 -21.31 0.72 8.46
C ASN A 19 -22.10 0.79 7.13
N PRO A 20 -22.90 -0.22 6.77
CA PRO A 20 -23.56 -0.26 5.46
C PRO A 20 -24.49 0.95 5.19
N GLY A 21 -25.16 1.48 6.21
CA GLY A 21 -26.02 2.65 6.06
C GLY A 21 -25.23 3.93 5.77
N GLU A 22 -24.15 4.15 6.50
CA GLU A 22 -23.21 5.25 6.28
C GLU A 22 -22.53 5.16 4.92
N ALA A 23 -22.13 3.94 4.50
CA ALA A 23 -21.55 3.71 3.18
C ALA A 23 -22.52 4.10 2.07
N LEU A 24 -23.77 3.63 2.14
CA LEU A 24 -24.81 3.97 1.15
C LEU A 24 -25.13 5.47 1.12
N LEU A 25 -25.21 6.11 2.28
CA LEU A 25 -25.38 7.55 2.34
C LEU A 25 -24.20 8.26 1.70
N PHE A 26 -22.97 7.88 2.02
CA PHE A 26 -21.78 8.49 1.43
C PHE A 26 -21.72 8.31 -0.09
N ASP A 27 -22.05 7.12 -0.59
CA ASP A 27 -22.14 6.84 -2.03
C ASP A 27 -23.15 7.76 -2.73
N ALA A 28 -24.32 8.01 -2.10
CA ALA A 28 -25.29 8.96 -2.62
C ALA A 28 -24.75 10.40 -2.64
N HIS A 29 -23.96 10.80 -1.63
CA HIS A 29 -23.33 12.13 -1.61
C HIS A 29 -22.28 12.27 -2.71
N LEU A 30 -21.49 11.22 -2.98
CA LEU A 30 -20.52 11.23 -4.08
C LEU A 30 -21.16 11.44 -5.45
N LEU A 31 -22.40 10.94 -5.65
CA LEU A 31 -23.14 11.13 -6.90
C LEU A 31 -23.67 12.56 -7.08
N LEU A 32 -23.87 13.28 -5.98
CA LEU A 32 -24.46 14.63 -5.98
C LEU A 32 -23.42 15.74 -5.88
N ASP A 33 -22.27 15.46 -5.26
CA ASP A 33 -21.20 16.41 -4.99
C ASP A 33 -19.92 16.05 -5.73
N ASN A 34 -19.70 16.72 -6.87
CA ASN A 34 -18.50 16.54 -7.68
C ASN A 34 -17.22 16.98 -6.95
N GLU A 35 -17.29 17.98 -6.05
CA GLU A 35 -16.13 18.42 -5.29
C GLU A 35 -15.70 17.33 -4.28
N LEU A 36 -16.69 16.69 -3.65
CA LEU A 36 -16.44 15.54 -2.77
C LEU A 36 -15.82 14.37 -3.54
N ALA A 37 -16.34 14.05 -4.73
CA ALA A 37 -15.78 13.00 -5.59
C ALA A 37 -14.31 13.28 -5.97
N ASP A 38 -13.98 14.51 -6.34
CA ASP A 38 -12.61 14.92 -6.66
C ASP A 38 -11.68 14.77 -5.44
N LYS A 39 -12.14 15.13 -4.25
CA LYS A 39 -11.39 14.94 -2.99
C LYS A 39 -11.11 13.47 -2.70
N VAL A 40 -12.10 12.59 -2.91
CA VAL A 40 -11.93 11.13 -2.73
C VAL A 40 -10.90 10.58 -3.71
N ILE A 41 -10.98 10.97 -4.98
CA ILE A 41 -9.99 10.58 -6.00
C ILE A 41 -8.60 11.09 -5.63
N ALA A 42 -8.47 12.32 -5.15
CA ALA A 42 -7.19 12.88 -4.73
C ALA A 42 -6.57 12.11 -3.55
N GLN A 43 -7.36 11.80 -2.53
CA GLN A 43 -6.90 11.03 -1.36
C GLN A 43 -6.52 9.59 -1.74
N GLN A 44 -7.31 8.93 -2.60
CA GLN A 44 -7.00 7.61 -3.14
C GLN A 44 -5.66 7.61 -3.90
N LYS A 45 -5.43 8.60 -4.77
CA LYS A 45 -4.16 8.74 -5.49
C LYS A 45 -2.97 8.99 -4.55
N ALA A 46 -3.17 9.80 -3.51
CA ALA A 46 -2.13 10.03 -2.50
C ALA A 46 -1.72 8.73 -1.81
N TYR A 47 -2.69 7.91 -1.39
CA TYR A 47 -2.41 6.59 -0.80
C TYR A 47 -1.72 5.65 -1.77
N GLU A 48 -2.11 5.63 -3.04
CA GLU A 48 -1.44 4.83 -4.06
C GLU A 48 0.04 5.21 -4.23
N ILE A 49 0.34 6.51 -4.28
CA ILE A 49 1.71 7.01 -4.38
C ILE A 49 2.53 6.61 -3.16
N VAL A 50 1.99 6.81 -1.94
CA VAL A 50 2.66 6.42 -0.69
C VAL A 50 2.93 4.91 -0.67
N LYS A 51 1.94 4.10 -1.05
CA LYS A 51 2.08 2.64 -1.13
C LYS A 51 3.14 2.22 -2.15
N GLN A 52 3.15 2.83 -3.33
CA GLN A 52 4.15 2.54 -4.36
C GLN A 52 5.56 2.93 -3.91
N PHE A 53 5.71 4.07 -3.25
CA PHE A 53 6.97 4.50 -2.68
C PHE A 53 7.48 3.51 -1.64
N GLY A 54 6.63 3.14 -0.67
CA GLY A 54 6.98 2.15 0.35
C GLY A 54 7.36 0.79 -0.25
N ARG A 55 6.67 0.34 -1.31
CA ARG A 55 7.02 -0.90 -2.04
C ARG A 55 8.39 -0.82 -2.71
N LYS A 56 8.75 0.33 -3.28
CA LYS A 56 10.08 0.54 -3.88
C LYS A 56 11.17 0.48 -2.81
N GLN A 57 10.96 1.13 -1.67
CA GLN A 57 11.90 1.10 -0.56
C GLN A 57 12.08 -0.32 -0.01
N LEU A 58 10.98 -1.04 0.26
CA LEU A 58 11.04 -2.42 0.74
C LEU A 58 11.76 -3.34 -0.26
N LYS A 59 11.54 -3.14 -1.57
CA LYS A 59 12.25 -3.89 -2.61
C LYS A 59 13.76 -3.64 -2.55
N GLN A 60 14.18 -2.38 -2.39
CA GLN A 60 15.60 -2.04 -2.26
C GLN A 60 16.24 -2.68 -1.02
N GLU A 61 15.53 -2.68 0.12
CA GLU A 61 16.00 -3.34 1.34
C GLU A 61 16.18 -4.86 1.14
N ILE A 62 15.19 -5.51 0.51
CA ILE A 62 15.27 -6.94 0.17
C ILE A 62 16.44 -7.22 -0.78
N GLU A 63 16.63 -6.39 -1.81
CA GLU A 63 17.74 -6.54 -2.75
C GLU A 63 19.10 -6.36 -2.07
N ALA A 64 19.23 -5.40 -1.15
CA ALA A 64 20.45 -5.19 -0.38
C ALA A 64 20.77 -6.42 0.51
N ILE A 65 19.77 -6.95 1.22
CA ILE A 65 19.92 -8.16 2.04
C ILE A 65 20.27 -9.37 1.15
N GLN A 66 19.61 -9.52 0.00
CA GLN A 66 19.92 -10.57 -0.95
C GLN A 66 21.39 -10.47 -1.41
N GLN A 67 21.86 -9.29 -1.78
CA GLN A 67 23.26 -9.11 -2.18
C GLN A 67 24.21 -9.53 -1.06
N ILE A 68 23.98 -9.10 0.18
CA ILE A 68 24.77 -9.50 1.34
C ILE A 68 24.80 -11.03 1.48
N LEU A 69 23.64 -11.68 1.50
CA LEU A 69 23.53 -13.12 1.74
C LEU A 69 24.15 -13.98 0.63
N PHE A 70 24.16 -13.50 -0.61
CA PHE A 70 24.59 -14.29 -1.77
C PHE A 70 25.97 -13.92 -2.32
N THR A 71 26.57 -12.81 -1.87
CA THR A 71 27.91 -12.38 -2.32
C THR A 71 28.96 -12.40 -1.21
N GLN A 72 28.58 -12.11 0.04
CA GLN A 72 29.59 -12.00 1.10
C GLN A 72 30.09 -13.37 1.57
N PRO A 73 31.42 -13.54 1.77
CA PRO A 73 32.00 -14.83 2.14
C PRO A 73 31.41 -15.45 3.40
N GLN A 74 31.02 -14.62 4.38
CA GLN A 74 30.43 -15.08 5.65
C GLN A 74 29.09 -15.83 5.49
N HIS A 75 28.39 -15.66 4.36
CA HIS A 75 27.08 -16.25 4.11
C HIS A 75 27.09 -17.37 3.05
N ILE A 76 28.26 -17.84 2.60
CA ILE A 76 28.40 -18.87 1.56
C ILE A 76 27.64 -20.16 1.88
N ARG A 77 27.70 -20.65 3.13
CA ARG A 77 26.99 -21.88 3.52
C ARG A 77 25.47 -21.74 3.38
N PHE A 78 24.93 -20.56 3.71
CA PHE A 78 23.51 -20.25 3.56
C PHE A 78 23.12 -20.21 2.07
N SER A 79 23.84 -19.44 1.26
CA SER A 79 23.53 -19.31 -0.17
C SER A 79 23.61 -20.64 -0.93
N GLN A 80 24.59 -21.49 -0.60
CA GLN A 80 24.70 -22.85 -1.15
C GLN A 80 23.54 -23.75 -0.75
N LYS A 81 23.11 -23.70 0.53
CA LYS A 81 21.95 -24.48 1.01
C LYS A 81 20.67 -24.09 0.26
N ILE A 82 20.44 -22.78 0.09
CA ILE A 82 19.30 -22.25 -0.66
C ILE A 82 19.35 -22.70 -2.13
N ARG A 83 20.47 -22.50 -2.82
CA ARG A 83 20.65 -22.96 -4.21
C ARG A 83 20.38 -24.46 -4.37
N ARG A 84 20.78 -25.28 -3.39
CA ARG A 84 20.52 -26.73 -3.42
C ARG A 84 19.05 -27.09 -3.21
N LEU A 85 18.31 -26.34 -2.39
CA LEU A 85 16.87 -26.54 -2.19
C LEU A 85 16.11 -26.30 -3.49
N PHE A 86 16.40 -25.19 -4.18
CA PHE A 86 15.71 -24.82 -5.42
C PHE A 86 16.20 -25.60 -6.66
N LYS A 87 17.32 -26.34 -6.58
CA LYS A 87 17.79 -27.25 -7.65
C LYS A 87 17.09 -28.62 -7.64
N LYS A 88 16.37 -28.96 -6.57
CA LYS A 88 15.71 -30.26 -6.36
C LYS A 88 14.20 -30.23 -6.66
N ILE A 89 13.69 -29.07 -7.08
CA ILE A 89 12.31 -28.84 -7.54
C ILE A 89 12.38 -28.78 -9.07
#